data_AF-A0A8T1RX30-F1
#
_entry.id   AF-A0A8T1RX30-F1
#
_cell.length_a   1.000
_cell.length_b   1.000
_cell.length_c   1.000
_cell.angle_alpha   90.00
_cell.angle_beta   90.00
_cell.angle_gamma   90.00
#
_symmetry.space_group_name_H-M   'P 1'
#
loop_
_entity.id
_entity.type
_entity.pdbx_description
1 polymer ?
#
loop_
_entity_poly.entity_id
_entity_poly.type
_entity_poly.pdbx_seq_one_letter_code
_entity_poly.pdbx_strand_id
1 'polypeptide(L)'
;GVYHERQRLELCAVGGVNNVLQERRFTQEGGGEICKRLAPDARLNPHRSGGGTGNYDVNVIMAALGGGDFAAIWWDKRRPLEQLAGGGVHGFIVNVPSNVSGGVVSLPVRRKHWIARGGVGGTYYNLDSKLKGGGCVGGE
;
A
#
# COMPACT_ATOMS: atom_id res chain seq x y z
N GLY A 1 -7.62 -18.94 3.68
CA GLY A 1 -6.28 -18.57 4.17
C GLY A 1 -6.04 -17.11 3.88
N VAL A 2 -5.17 -16.42 4.63
CA VAL A 2 -4.87 -15.00 4.43
C VAL A 2 -4.00 -14.83 3.19
N TYR A 3 -4.46 -14.01 2.23
CA TYR A 3 -3.66 -13.63 1.07
C TYR A 3 -2.54 -12.68 1.50
N HIS A 4 -1.30 -12.94 1.07
CA HIS A 4 -0.15 -12.11 1.37
C HIS A 4 0.88 -12.12 0.25
N GLU A 5 1.00 -11.00 -0.44
CA GLU A 5 2.03 -10.68 -1.41
C GLU A 5 3.22 -9.99 -0.72
N ARG A 6 4.40 -10.62 -0.84
CA ARG A 6 5.65 -10.04 -0.36
C ARG A 6 6.17 -9.02 -1.35
N GLN A 7 6.72 -7.92 -0.84
CA GLN A 7 7.30 -6.89 -1.70
C GLN A 7 8.48 -7.44 -2.48
N ARG A 8 8.58 -7.00 -3.73
CA ARG A 8 9.78 -7.10 -4.54
C ARG A 8 10.25 -5.68 -4.83
N LEU A 9 11.52 -5.38 -4.52
CA LEU A 9 12.12 -4.07 -4.77
C LEU A 9 11.31 -2.92 -4.12
N GLU A 10 10.86 -1.96 -4.92
CA GLU A 10 10.15 -0.74 -4.50
C GLU A 10 8.62 -0.82 -4.69
N LEU A 11 8.07 -2.03 -4.83
CA LEU A 11 6.65 -2.26 -5.11
C LEU A 11 5.79 -2.41 -3.84
N CYS A 12 6.13 -1.71 -2.76
CA CYS A 12 5.37 -1.76 -1.51
C CYS A 12 3.92 -1.29 -1.68
N ALA A 13 3.65 -0.32 -2.55
CA ALA A 13 2.29 0.10 -2.88
C ALA A 13 1.48 -1.02 -3.57
N VAL A 14 2.11 -1.81 -4.44
CA VAL A 14 1.45 -2.93 -5.13
C VAL A 14 1.06 -4.01 -4.14
N GLY A 15 2.04 -4.50 -3.38
CA GLY A 15 1.80 -5.52 -2.36
C GLY A 15 0.83 -5.02 -1.28
N GLY A 16 0.95 -3.77 -0.86
CA GLY A 16 0.06 -3.17 0.14
C GLY A 16 -1.41 -3.17 -0.32
N VAL A 17 -1.69 -2.69 -1.54
CA VAL A 17 -3.05 -2.68 -2.08
C VAL A 17 -3.60 -4.11 -2.22
N ASN A 18 -2.84 -5.02 -2.83
CA ASN A 18 -3.30 -6.41 -3.01
C ASN A 18 -3.54 -7.13 -1.68
N ASN A 19 -2.69 -6.87 -0.69
CA ASN A 19 -2.87 -7.47 0.61
C ASN A 19 -4.11 -6.91 1.30
N VAL A 20 -4.34 -5.59 1.29
CA VAL A 20 -5.58 -5.02 1.85
C VAL A 20 -6.80 -5.64 1.20
N LEU A 21 -6.81 -5.76 -0.14
CA LEU A 21 -7.93 -6.33 -0.91
C LEU A 21 -8.04 -7.86 -0.80
N GLN A 22 -7.06 -8.52 -0.17
CA GLN A 22 -6.94 -9.97 -0.09
C GLN A 22 -6.94 -10.68 -1.45
N GLU A 23 -6.50 -9.99 -2.50
CA GLU A 23 -6.47 -10.51 -3.87
C GLU A 23 -5.46 -9.74 -4.74
N ARG A 24 -4.98 -10.37 -5.82
CA ARG A 24 -4.02 -9.75 -6.73
C ARG A 24 -4.74 -8.90 -7.80
N ARG A 25 -5.15 -7.67 -7.47
CA ARG A 25 -5.76 -6.73 -8.44
C ARG A 25 -4.78 -5.75 -9.07
N PHE A 26 -3.80 -5.29 -8.32
CA PHE A 26 -2.87 -4.24 -8.70
C PHE A 26 -1.53 -4.84 -9.14
N THR A 27 -0.97 -4.35 -10.24
CA THR A 27 0.31 -4.84 -10.81
C THR A 27 1.26 -3.68 -11.07
N GLN A 28 2.56 -3.98 -11.24
CA GLN A 28 3.54 -2.96 -11.63
C GLN A 28 3.18 -2.33 -12.98
N GLU A 29 2.72 -3.11 -13.95
CA GLU A 29 2.27 -2.63 -15.26
C GLU A 29 1.07 -1.69 -15.11
N GLY A 30 0.05 -2.09 -14.35
CA GLY A 30 -1.11 -1.23 -14.05
C GLY A 30 -0.72 0.07 -13.36
N GLY A 31 0.22 0.02 -12.39
CA GLY A 31 0.77 1.22 -11.76
C GLY A 31 1.52 2.11 -12.74
N GLY A 32 2.23 1.52 -13.71
CA GLY A 32 2.90 2.23 -14.79
C GLY A 32 1.93 2.98 -15.70
N GLU A 33 0.80 2.37 -16.06
CA GLU A 33 -0.24 3.01 -16.87
C GLU A 33 -0.96 4.12 -16.11
N ILE A 34 -1.25 3.91 -14.82
CA ILE A 34 -1.81 4.96 -13.96
C ILE A 34 -0.85 6.15 -13.88
N CYS A 35 0.46 5.92 -13.71
CA CYS A 35 1.45 6.98 -13.68
C CYS A 35 1.42 7.80 -14.99
N LYS A 36 1.40 7.13 -16.15
CA LYS A 36 1.33 7.82 -17.46
C LYS A 36 0.06 8.66 -17.58
N ARG A 37 -1.09 8.13 -17.15
CA ARG A 37 -2.36 8.86 -17.18
C ARG A 37 -2.37 10.09 -16.26
N LEU A 38 -1.75 10.00 -15.09
CA LEU A 38 -1.67 11.11 -14.13
C LEU A 38 -0.71 12.23 -14.59
N ALA A 39 0.29 11.91 -15.41
CA ALA A 39 1.28 12.86 -15.90
C ALA A 39 1.69 12.55 -17.35
N PRO A 40 0.81 12.78 -18.35
CA PRO A 40 1.02 12.36 -19.73
C PRO A 40 2.20 13.04 -20.42
N ASP A 41 2.44 14.31 -20.09
CA ASP A 41 3.49 15.12 -20.72
C ASP A 41 4.81 15.12 -19.95
N ALA A 42 4.89 14.36 -18.85
CA ALA A 42 6.05 14.36 -17.98
C ALA A 42 7.16 13.45 -18.53
N ARG A 43 8.30 14.06 -18.90
CA ARG A 43 9.53 13.34 -19.27
C ARG A 43 10.05 12.44 -18.14
N LEU A 44 9.93 12.93 -16.90
CA LEU A 44 10.17 12.17 -15.68
C LEU A 44 8.87 12.14 -14.89
N ASN A 45 8.33 10.95 -14.69
CA ASN A 45 7.04 10.81 -14.04
C ASN A 45 7.16 11.05 -12.52
N PRO A 46 6.44 12.03 -11.94
CA PRO A 46 6.59 12.39 -10.52
C PRO A 46 5.97 11.36 -9.57
N HIS A 47 5.15 10.42 -10.08
CA HIS A 47 4.39 9.47 -9.28
C HIS A 47 5.10 8.13 -9.08
N ARG A 48 6.33 7.99 -9.57
CA ARG A 48 7.18 6.79 -9.45
C ARG A 48 8.65 7.16 -9.45
N SER A 49 9.52 6.20 -9.10
CA SER A 49 10.97 6.35 -9.24
C SER A 49 11.38 6.57 -10.70
N GLY A 50 12.45 7.36 -10.92
CA GLY A 50 12.91 7.74 -12.26
C GLY A 50 13.29 6.56 -13.17
N GLY A 51 13.65 5.41 -12.59
CA GLY A 51 13.94 4.17 -13.33
C GLY A 51 12.72 3.29 -13.63
N GLY A 52 11.51 3.69 -13.24
CA GLY A 52 10.30 2.88 -13.43
C GLY A 52 10.23 1.62 -12.55
N THR A 53 11.06 1.55 -11.51
CA THR A 53 11.17 0.40 -10.58
C THR A 53 10.02 0.32 -9.58
N GLY A 54 9.19 1.35 -9.49
CA GLY A 54 8.06 1.43 -8.56
C GLY A 54 8.11 2.68 -7.69
N ASN A 55 7.93 2.51 -6.37
CA ASN A 55 7.81 3.57 -5.38
C ASN A 55 6.64 4.54 -5.66
N TYR A 56 5.47 3.95 -5.86
CA TYR A 56 4.27 4.72 -6.20
C TYR A 56 3.83 5.62 -5.04
N ASP A 57 3.43 6.85 -5.38
CA ASP A 57 2.85 7.78 -4.43
C ASP A 57 1.37 7.46 -4.13
N VAL A 58 0.76 8.27 -3.27
CA VAL A 58 -0.63 8.09 -2.85
C VAL A 58 -1.63 8.24 -4.01
N ASN A 59 -1.33 9.06 -5.02
CA ASN A 59 -2.23 9.31 -6.14
C ASN A 59 -2.39 8.07 -7.01
N VAL A 60 -1.31 7.32 -7.19
CA VAL A 60 -1.35 6.04 -7.89
C VAL A 60 -2.20 5.03 -7.12
N ILE A 61 -2.06 4.95 -5.80
CA ILE A 61 -2.86 4.07 -4.94
C ILE A 61 -4.35 4.44 -5.03
N MET A 62 -4.68 5.73 -4.89
CA MET A 62 -6.06 6.20 -4.99
C MET A 62 -6.67 5.93 -6.36
N ALA A 63 -5.91 6.16 -7.44
CA ALA A 63 -6.36 5.88 -8.81
C ALA A 63 -6.50 4.37 -9.12
N ALA A 64 -5.69 3.52 -8.48
CA ALA A 64 -5.80 2.07 -8.59
C ALA A 64 -7.07 1.54 -7.91
N LEU A 65 -7.44 2.12 -6.77
CA LEU A 65 -8.67 1.76 -6.05
C LEU A 65 -9.91 2.31 -6.76
N GLY A 66 -9.90 3.58 -7.17
CA GLY A 66 -11.06 4.25 -7.77
C GLY A 66 -11.51 3.72 -9.13
N GLY A 67 -10.77 2.78 -9.73
CA GLY A 67 -11.19 2.04 -10.93
C GLY A 67 -12.02 0.78 -10.62
N GLY A 68 -12.27 0.45 -9.35
CA GLY A 68 -13.01 -0.73 -8.92
C GLY A 68 -14.01 -0.44 -7.81
N ASP A 69 -14.31 -1.45 -6.98
CA ASP A 69 -15.34 -1.40 -5.93
C ASP A 69 -14.93 -0.63 -4.66
N PHE A 70 -13.71 -0.08 -4.65
CA PHE A 70 -13.09 0.51 -3.47
C PHE A 70 -12.68 1.95 -3.71
N ALA A 71 -12.69 2.75 -2.65
CA ALA A 71 -12.13 4.10 -2.67
C ALA A 71 -11.17 4.26 -1.49
N ALA A 72 -10.04 4.93 -1.72
CA ALA A 72 -9.17 5.37 -0.63
C ALA A 72 -9.59 6.78 -0.19
N ILE A 73 -9.81 6.93 1.11
CA ILE A 73 -10.16 8.21 1.74
C ILE A 73 -9.01 8.60 2.67
N TRP A 74 -8.61 9.87 2.63
CA TRP A 74 -7.65 10.42 3.58
C TRP A 74 -8.29 10.53 4.97
N TRP A 75 -7.77 9.77 5.93
CA TRP A 75 -8.19 9.87 7.31
C TRP A 75 -7.40 10.94 8.06
N ASP A 76 -8.11 11.85 8.73
CA ASP A 76 -7.50 12.81 9.64
C ASP A 76 -7.27 12.15 11.00
N LYS A 77 -6.00 11.90 11.35
CA LYS A 77 -5.61 11.27 12.62
C LYS A 77 -6.05 12.03 13.88
N ARG A 78 -6.49 13.29 13.75
CA ARG A 78 -7.04 14.09 14.86
C ARG A 78 -8.47 13.70 15.20
N ARG A 79 -9.14 12.95 14.33
CA ARG A 79 -10.51 12.47 14.55
C ARG A 79 -10.51 11.21 15.43
N PRO A 80 -11.54 11.05 16.28
CA PRO A 80 -11.73 9.84 17.09
C PRO A 80 -11.89 8.60 16.20
N LEU A 81 -11.30 7.47 16.61
CA LEU A 81 -11.35 6.20 15.86
C LEU A 81 -12.76 5.61 15.84
N GLU A 82 -13.60 5.97 16.79
CA GLU A 82 -15.00 5.56 16.90
C GLU A 82 -15.81 5.98 15.67
N GLN A 83 -15.37 7.02 14.94
CA GLN A 83 -15.97 7.42 13.67
C GLN A 83 -15.66 6.45 12.52
N LEU A 84 -14.64 5.59 12.63
CA LEU A 84 -14.32 4.54 11.66
C LEU A 84 -15.13 3.26 11.92
N ALA A 85 -15.61 3.05 13.15
CA ALA A 85 -16.36 1.87 13.56
C ALA A 85 -17.76 1.76 12.92
N GLY A 86 -18.21 2.80 12.20
CA GLY A 86 -19.54 2.89 11.57
C GLY A 86 -19.76 2.06 10.30
N GLY A 87 -18.76 1.31 9.83
CA GLY A 87 -18.91 0.28 8.79
C GLY A 87 -18.43 0.66 7.39
N GLY A 88 -17.92 -0.34 6.66
CA GLY A 88 -17.49 -0.26 5.25
C GLY A 88 -15.99 -0.09 5.02
N VAL A 89 -15.17 0.01 6.08
CA VAL A 89 -13.71 0.09 5.94
C VAL A 89 -13.14 -1.30 5.69
N HIS A 90 -12.67 -1.54 4.47
CA HIS A 90 -12.03 -2.81 4.11
C HIS A 90 -10.64 -2.98 4.75
N GLY A 91 -9.91 -1.88 4.89
CA GLY A 91 -8.61 -1.85 5.54
C GLY A 91 -7.96 -0.47 5.48
N PHE A 92 -6.75 -0.40 5.99
CA PHE A 92 -5.95 0.80 6.13
C PHE A 92 -4.64 0.66 5.36
N ILE A 93 -4.28 1.72 4.64
CA ILE A 93 -2.98 1.86 3.99
C ILE A 93 -2.28 3.03 4.67
N VAL A 94 -1.12 2.77 5.29
CA VAL A 94 -0.40 3.75 6.10
C VAL A 94 0.98 3.98 5.49
N ASN A 95 1.36 5.25 5.30
CA ASN A 95 2.72 5.60 4.92
C ASN A 95 3.59 5.77 6.18
N VAL A 96 4.61 4.94 6.33
CA VAL A 96 5.55 5.04 7.44
C VAL A 96 6.97 5.25 6.93
N PRO A 97 7.83 5.94 7.70
CA PRO A 97 9.26 5.92 7.44
C PRO A 97 9.82 4.51 7.69
N SER A 98 10.62 3.99 6.76
CA SER A 98 11.24 2.68 6.87
C SER A 98 12.69 2.73 6.42
N ASN A 99 13.57 2.01 7.12
CA ASN A 99 14.97 1.91 6.75
C ASN A 99 15.13 1.05 5.49
N VAL A 100 16.11 1.42 4.66
CA VAL A 100 16.53 0.58 3.53
C VAL A 100 17.33 -0.59 4.09
N SER A 101 16.80 -1.80 3.96
CA SER A 101 17.47 -3.04 4.34
C SER A 101 18.05 -3.71 3.11
N GLY A 102 19.37 -3.83 3.05
CA GLY A 102 20.09 -4.65 2.06
C GLY A 102 20.73 -5.83 2.77
N GLY A 103 20.03 -6.97 2.85
CA GLY A 103 20.51 -8.14 3.60
C GLY A 103 20.66 -7.86 5.10
N VAL A 104 21.85 -8.11 5.65
CA VAL A 104 22.14 -7.98 7.10
C VAL A 104 22.35 -6.52 7.52
N VAL A 105 22.59 -5.61 6.57
CA VAL A 105 22.89 -4.20 6.85
C VAL A 105 21.65 -3.34 6.57
N SER A 106 21.23 -2.57 7.58
CA SER A 106 20.27 -1.49 7.41
C SER A 106 21.00 -0.17 7.22
N LEU A 107 20.78 0.50 6.09
CA LEU A 107 21.32 1.83 5.86
C LEU A 107 20.51 2.87 6.65
N PRO A 108 21.13 3.92 7.21
CA PRO A 108 20.45 4.99 7.93
C PRO A 108 19.69 5.97 7.00
N VAL A 109 19.23 5.46 5.85
CA VAL A 109 18.41 6.20 4.89
C VAL A 109 16.97 5.78 5.11
N ARG A 110 16.12 6.75 5.49
CA ARG A 110 14.68 6.55 5.65
C ARG A 110 13.99 6.76 4.30
N ARG A 111 13.20 5.78 3.88
CA ARG A 111 12.30 5.89 2.73
C ARG A 111 10.85 5.73 3.17
N LYS A 112 9.93 6.30 2.39
CA LYS A 112 8.50 6.08 2.56
C LYS A 112 8.18 4.61 2.27
N HIS A 113 7.31 4.02 3.07
CA HIS A 113 6.89 2.62 2.94
C HIS A 113 5.41 2.52 3.20
N TRP A 114 4.69 1.82 2.31
CA TRP A 114 3.28 1.58 2.46
C TRP A 114 3.06 0.28 3.24
N ILE A 115 2.36 0.39 4.37
CA ILE A 115 1.93 -0.74 5.18
C ILE A 115 0.43 -0.91 5.02
N ALA A 116 0.03 -2.15 4.79
CA ALA A 116 -1.36 -2.58 4.73
C ALA A 116 -1.78 -3.17 6.09
N ARG A 117 -2.99 -2.83 6.54
CA ARG A 117 -3.70 -3.53 7.62
C ARG A 117 -5.12 -3.76 7.18
N GLY A 118 -5.62 -4.99 7.29
CA GLY A 118 -6.95 -5.34 6.83
C GLY A 118 -7.62 -6.32 7.77
N GLY A 119 -8.95 -6.22 7.84
CA GLY A 119 -9.77 -7.22 8.51
C GLY A 119 -10.01 -8.41 7.58
N VAL A 120 -9.59 -9.61 7.99
CA VAL A 120 -9.86 -10.85 7.26
C VAL A 120 -10.68 -11.75 8.18
N GLY A 121 -11.96 -11.94 7.85
CA GLY A 121 -12.86 -12.76 8.68
C GLY A 121 -13.02 -12.24 10.12
N GLY A 122 -13.06 -10.91 10.31
CA GLY A 122 -13.22 -10.28 11.64
C GLY A 122 -11.94 -10.20 12.48
N THR A 123 -10.79 -10.61 11.95
CA THR A 123 -9.48 -10.46 12.61
C THR A 123 -8.59 -9.52 11.81
N TYR A 124 -7.92 -8.59 12.47
CA TYR A 124 -6.96 -7.68 11.85
C TYR A 124 -5.59 -8.33 11.70
N TYR A 125 -5.02 -8.17 10.51
CA TYR A 125 -3.67 -8.61 10.20
C TYR A 125 -2.78 -7.44 9.83
N ASN A 126 -1.52 -7.50 10.26
CA ASN A 126 -0.44 -6.71 9.72
C ASN A 126 -0.01 -7.36 8.41
N LEU A 127 -0.35 -6.68 7.32
CA LEU A 127 -0.16 -7.13 5.96
C LEU A 127 1.00 -6.39 5.29
N ASP A 128 1.95 -5.90 6.08
CA ASP A 128 3.19 -5.31 5.58
C ASP A 128 3.89 -6.30 4.64
N SER A 129 4.07 -5.88 3.39
CA SER A 129 4.70 -6.65 2.33
C SER A 129 6.16 -7.04 2.66
N LYS A 130 6.81 -6.42 3.64
CA LYS A 130 8.13 -6.83 4.17
C LYS A 130 8.10 -8.12 5.00
N LEU A 131 6.94 -8.52 5.52
CA LEU A 131 6.79 -9.71 6.34
C LEU A 131 6.75 -10.99 5.49
N LYS A 132 7.14 -12.13 6.10
CA LYS A 132 7.06 -13.44 5.45
C LYS A 132 5.61 -13.89 5.19
N GLY A 133 4.65 -13.35 5.95
CA GLY A 133 3.21 -13.57 5.87
C GLY A 133 2.45 -12.56 6.73
N GLY A 134 1.12 -12.56 6.67
CA GLY A 134 0.28 -11.69 7.50
C GLY A 134 0.40 -12.02 8.98
N GLY A 135 0.89 -11.07 9.79
CA GLY A 135 0.99 -11.22 11.24
C GLY A 135 -0.35 -10.87 11.89
N CYS A 136 -0.97 -11.79 12.64
CA CYS A 136 -2.20 -11.48 13.38
C CYS A 136 -1.95 -10.35 14.39
N VAL A 137 -2.83 -9.34 14.41
CA VAL A 137 -2.76 -8.20 15.32
C VAL A 137 -3.82 -8.28 16.43
N GLY A 138 -4.97 -8.93 16.16
CA GLY A 138 -6.09 -9.06 17.11
C GLY A 138 -7.45 -8.85 16.44
N GLY A 139 -8.55 -8.88 17.21
CA GLY A 139 -9.89 -8.45 16.77
C GLY A 139 -10.09 -6.93 16.93
N GLU A 140 -11.29 -6.44 16.58
CA GLU A 140 -11.74 -5.09 16.99
C GLU A 140 -11.79 -4.92 18.51
#